data_AF-A0A6N7I836-F1
#
_entry.id   AF-A0A6N7I836-F1
#
_cell.length_a   1.000
_cell.length_b   1.000
_cell.length_c   1.000
_cell.angle_alpha   90.00
_cell.angle_beta   90.00
_cell.angle_gamma   90.00
#
_symmetry.space_group_name_H-M   'P 1'
#
loop_
_entity.id
_entity.type
_entity.pdbx_description
1 polymer ?
#
loop_
_entity_poly.entity_id
_entity_poly.type
_entity_poly.pdbx_seq_one_letter_code
_entity_poly.pdbx_strand_id
1 'polypeptide(L)'
;MREFVGMARDLPPQGGPEESGEPVDRPEGGHGAPDDVRGSGEADPLVADGVRWSDVELPASYGVGRVLPDGATPREAASDFRPDRAGLPEVSREQATRYVEEHRSDRPWLGPAADRSPEAQRAVAALDRGEGHALERHEGWITASVARERLEYLRDPAQLDADKRERAEDAYKERMHSCGEYVTWIWDADAFVTAFVRGIERPEVRDALDAGYVPGRFVPGASVPIKELLGPDGHRFCAGFRLLEVGGSMEAARDCRDAWAEAHAKGREPDVLKPRIEPIDSFEGGTIEFFFRPNRDRTGYEVNTTYPEPPDRPRSQCASS
;
A
#
# COMPACT_ATOMS: atom_id res chain seq x y z
N MET A 1 -32.25 -36.03 -33.52
CA MET A 1 -31.05 -36.77 -33.09
C MET A 1 -29.90 -36.42 -34.01
N ARG A 2 -29.04 -35.51 -33.58
CA ARG A 2 -27.69 -35.29 -34.12
C ARG A 2 -26.81 -34.96 -32.93
N GLU A 3 -25.81 -35.81 -32.71
CA GLU A 3 -24.79 -35.67 -31.68
C GLU A 3 -23.87 -34.50 -32.02
N PHE A 4 -23.52 -33.71 -31.01
CA PHE A 4 -22.40 -32.77 -31.07
C PHE A 4 -21.36 -33.23 -30.04
N VAL A 5 -20.19 -33.59 -30.54
CA VAL A 5 -19.00 -34.03 -29.79
C VAL A 5 -17.88 -33.01 -30.04
N GLY A 6 -17.17 -32.62 -28.97
CA GLY A 6 -15.87 -31.96 -28.98
C GLY A 6 -15.92 -30.42 -28.93
N MET A 7 -15.11 -29.70 -28.17
CA MET A 7 -13.91 -30.03 -27.38
C MET A 7 -13.84 -29.10 -26.17
N ALA A 8 -13.76 -29.65 -24.97
CA ALA A 8 -13.24 -28.94 -23.81
C ALA A 8 -11.71 -28.93 -23.94
N ARG A 9 -11.10 -27.75 -23.96
CA ARG A 9 -9.65 -27.62 -23.80
C ARG A 9 -9.35 -27.58 -22.31
N ASP A 10 -8.58 -28.56 -21.87
CA ASP A 10 -7.95 -28.61 -20.57
C ASP A 10 -7.11 -27.34 -20.34
N LEU A 11 -7.52 -26.51 -19.38
CA LEU A 11 -6.63 -25.56 -18.75
C LEU A 11 -5.93 -26.29 -17.58
N PRO A 12 -4.59 -26.28 -17.49
CA PRO A 12 -3.92 -26.88 -16.36
C PRO A 12 -4.25 -26.14 -15.06
N PRO A 13 -4.32 -26.84 -13.92
CA PRO A 13 -4.53 -26.21 -12.62
C PRO A 13 -3.34 -25.32 -12.27
N GLN A 14 -3.56 -24.01 -12.14
CA GLN A 14 -2.57 -23.07 -11.60
C GLN A 14 -2.56 -23.09 -10.07
N GLY A 15 -2.25 -24.26 -9.50
CA GLY A 15 -1.91 -24.43 -8.09
C GLY A 15 -0.46 -24.86 -8.00
N GLY A 16 0.47 -23.92 -8.14
CA GLY A 16 1.85 -24.15 -7.74
C GLY A 16 1.93 -24.24 -6.21
N PRO A 17 2.80 -25.09 -5.64
CA PRO A 17 3.03 -25.09 -4.20
C PRO A 17 3.59 -23.72 -3.81
N GLU A 18 3.01 -23.09 -2.78
CA GLU A 18 3.67 -22.02 -2.06
C GLU A 18 5.04 -22.56 -1.62
N GLU A 19 6.10 -22.11 -2.28
CA GLU A 19 7.42 -22.18 -1.66
C GLU A 19 7.27 -21.47 -0.33
N SER A 20 7.48 -22.22 0.75
CA SER A 20 7.69 -21.66 2.07
C SER A 20 8.99 -20.87 2.01
N GLY A 21 8.95 -19.70 1.38
CA GLY A 21 10.05 -18.76 1.34
C GLY A 21 10.46 -18.48 2.77
N GLU A 22 11.76 -18.56 3.03
CA GLU A 22 12.33 -17.96 4.23
C GLU A 22 11.83 -16.50 4.31
N PRO A 23 11.58 -15.96 5.51
CA PRO A 23 11.24 -14.55 5.64
C PRO A 23 12.30 -13.75 4.86
N VAL A 24 11.88 -13.08 3.79
CA VAL A 24 12.78 -12.23 3.03
C VAL A 24 13.10 -11.06 3.94
N ASP A 25 14.37 -10.95 4.34
CA ASP A 25 14.84 -9.83 5.13
C ASP A 25 14.41 -8.54 4.44
N ARG A 26 13.79 -7.64 5.20
CA ARG A 26 13.48 -6.29 4.69
C ARG A 26 14.77 -5.69 4.12
N PRO A 27 14.69 -4.94 3.01
CA PRO A 27 15.87 -4.26 2.49
C PRO A 27 16.48 -3.40 3.60
N GLU A 28 17.64 -3.82 4.10
CA GLU A 28 18.42 -3.01 5.02
C GLU A 28 18.93 -1.82 4.21
N GLY A 29 18.67 -0.60 4.70
CA GLY A 29 19.25 0.59 4.11
C GLY A 29 20.76 0.43 4.13
N GLY A 30 21.39 0.32 2.97
CA GLY A 30 22.83 0.40 2.87
C GLY A 30 23.27 1.76 3.43
N HIS A 31 24.29 1.77 4.29
CA HIS A 31 24.94 2.99 4.77
C HIS A 31 25.59 3.73 3.60
N GLY A 32 24.78 4.45 2.86
CA GLY A 32 25.11 5.19 1.66
C GLY A 32 23.96 6.15 1.40
N ALA A 33 23.69 7.01 2.37
CA ALA A 33 22.87 8.18 2.13
C ALA A 33 23.47 8.92 0.91
N PRO A 34 22.72 9.15 -0.16
CA PRO A 34 23.13 10.17 -1.11
C PRO A 34 23.13 11.50 -0.34
N ASP A 35 24.31 12.13 -0.21
CA ASP A 35 24.53 13.39 0.49
C ASP A 35 23.76 14.60 -0.09
N ASP A 36 22.83 14.41 -1.04
CA ASP A 36 22.15 15.50 -1.77
C ASP A 36 20.65 15.23 -2.06
N VAL A 37 19.89 14.73 -1.08
CA VAL A 37 18.42 14.96 -1.06
C VAL A 37 18.06 16.07 -0.07
N ARG A 38 18.87 17.14 -0.06
CA ARG A 38 18.32 18.48 0.19
C ARG A 38 17.75 18.96 -1.15
N GLY A 39 16.54 18.51 -1.46
CA GLY A 39 15.72 19.13 -2.48
C GLY A 39 15.52 20.60 -2.10
N SER A 40 16.31 21.47 -2.69
CA SER A 40 15.98 22.88 -2.85
C SER A 40 14.54 22.96 -3.35
N GLY A 41 13.73 23.78 -2.70
CA GLY A 41 12.33 23.99 -3.05
C GLY A 41 12.16 24.59 -4.45
N GLU A 42 12.18 23.74 -5.45
CA GLU A 42 11.56 23.98 -6.75
C GLU A 42 10.55 22.86 -6.99
N ALA A 43 9.28 23.20 -6.75
CA ALA A 43 8.14 22.38 -7.10
C ALA A 43 8.15 22.14 -8.61
N ASP A 44 8.23 20.88 -9.02
CA ASP A 44 8.09 20.49 -10.42
C ASP A 44 6.60 20.66 -10.84
N PRO A 45 6.28 21.55 -11.80
CA PRO A 45 4.90 21.86 -12.14
C PRO A 45 4.47 21.01 -13.33
N LEU A 46 3.91 19.81 -13.11
CA LEU A 46 3.44 18.99 -14.23
C LEU A 46 1.98 18.56 -14.15
N VAL A 47 1.40 18.71 -15.35
CA VAL A 47 -0.01 18.74 -15.74
C VAL A 47 -0.33 17.40 -16.39
N ALA A 48 -1.37 16.72 -15.89
CA ALA A 48 -2.15 15.78 -16.68
C ALA A 48 -3.55 16.42 -16.79
N ASP A 49 -4.04 16.63 -18.01
CA ASP A 49 -5.38 17.16 -18.33
C ASP A 49 -5.77 18.53 -17.72
N GLY A 50 -4.79 19.40 -17.50
CA GLY A 50 -5.03 20.78 -17.05
C GLY A 50 -5.23 20.94 -15.54
N VAL A 51 -5.17 19.86 -14.76
CA VAL A 51 -5.18 19.91 -13.29
C VAL A 51 -3.78 19.60 -12.79
N ARG A 52 -3.07 20.59 -12.23
CA ARG A 52 -1.84 20.27 -11.50
C ARG A 52 -2.23 19.67 -10.16
N TRP A 53 -1.50 18.65 -9.72
CA TRP A 53 -1.68 18.12 -8.37
C TRP A 53 -1.34 19.17 -7.29
N SER A 54 -0.50 20.17 -7.63
CA SER A 54 -0.30 21.37 -6.80
C SER A 54 -1.55 22.22 -6.61
N ASP A 55 -2.56 22.04 -7.46
CA ASP A 55 -3.83 22.77 -7.43
C ASP A 55 -4.92 21.97 -6.70
N VAL A 56 -4.64 20.71 -6.31
CA VAL A 56 -5.50 19.96 -5.40
C VAL A 56 -5.27 20.53 -4.00
N GLU A 57 -6.23 21.31 -3.51
CA GLU A 57 -6.26 21.71 -2.11
C GLU A 57 -6.35 20.46 -1.23
N LEU A 58 -5.20 20.02 -0.71
CA LEU A 58 -5.15 19.00 0.31
C LEU A 58 -5.92 19.52 1.54
N PRO A 59 -6.84 18.73 2.11
CA PRO A 59 -7.48 19.07 3.38
C PRO A 59 -6.45 19.49 4.43
N ALA A 60 -6.86 20.30 5.40
CA ALA A 60 -6.07 20.45 6.63
C ALA A 60 -5.75 19.06 7.22
N SER A 61 -4.57 18.91 7.82
CA SER A 61 -4.12 17.63 8.38
C SER A 61 -5.19 17.00 9.27
N TYR A 62 -5.35 15.68 9.13
CA TYR A 62 -6.43 14.93 9.77
C TYR A 62 -6.43 15.07 11.30
N GLY A 63 -5.24 15.15 11.90
CA GLY A 63 -5.05 15.14 13.35
C GLY A 63 -5.56 16.36 14.11
N VAL A 64 -5.87 17.49 13.45
CA VAL A 64 -6.23 18.74 14.15
C VAL A 64 -7.75 18.96 14.17
N GLY A 65 -8.35 18.82 15.35
CA GLY A 65 -9.73 19.26 15.62
C GLY A 65 -10.84 18.38 15.04
N ARG A 66 -10.53 17.21 14.48
CA ARG A 66 -11.54 16.25 14.02
C ARG A 66 -12.08 15.39 15.15
N VAL A 67 -13.37 15.10 15.04
CA VAL A 67 -14.11 14.16 15.88
C VAL A 67 -14.61 13.03 14.98
N LEU A 68 -14.30 11.80 15.37
CA LEU A 68 -14.65 10.56 14.69
C LEU A 68 -16.12 10.19 14.95
N PRO A 69 -16.69 9.22 14.21
CA PRO A 69 -18.09 8.81 14.37
C PRO A 69 -18.50 8.39 15.79
N ASP A 70 -17.57 7.85 16.56
CA ASP A 70 -17.76 7.43 17.96
C ASP A 70 -17.45 8.54 18.98
N GLY A 71 -17.11 9.74 18.52
CA GLY A 71 -16.78 10.88 19.37
C GLY A 71 -15.29 10.99 19.75
N ALA A 72 -14.46 10.02 19.38
CA ALA A 72 -13.02 10.07 19.65
C ALA A 72 -12.30 11.03 18.69
N THR A 73 -11.15 11.54 19.09
CA THR A 73 -10.20 12.21 18.20
C THR A 73 -9.26 11.18 17.56
N PRO A 74 -8.60 11.51 16.43
CA PRO A 74 -7.55 10.65 15.84
C PRO A 74 -6.47 10.24 16.85
N ARG A 75 -6.10 11.17 17.74
CA ARG A 75 -5.12 10.92 18.80
C ARG A 75 -5.63 9.96 19.88
N GLU A 76 -6.89 10.08 20.28
CA GLU A 76 -7.49 9.15 21.24
C GLU A 76 -7.59 7.75 20.64
N ALA A 77 -8.02 7.62 19.38
CA ALA A 77 -7.99 6.34 18.67
C ALA A 77 -6.58 5.73 18.65
N ALA A 78 -5.56 6.51 18.30
CA ALA A 78 -4.16 6.03 18.33
C ALA A 78 -3.64 5.71 19.74
N SER A 79 -4.18 6.35 20.80
CA SER A 79 -3.78 6.10 22.19
C SER A 79 -4.15 4.69 22.66
N ASP A 80 -5.26 4.16 22.14
CA ASP A 80 -5.79 2.83 22.48
C ASP A 80 -5.11 1.71 21.68
N PHE A 81 -4.22 2.05 20.75
CA PHE A 81 -3.51 1.08 19.93
C PHE A 81 -2.70 0.10 20.79
N ARG A 82 -2.84 -1.19 20.47
CA ARG A 82 -2.17 -2.31 21.11
C ARG A 82 -1.48 -3.16 20.05
N PRO A 83 -0.14 -3.09 19.90
CA PRO A 83 0.59 -3.85 18.89
C PRO A 83 0.30 -5.35 18.95
N ASP A 84 0.24 -5.95 20.15
CA ASP A 84 -0.08 -7.36 20.34
C ASP A 84 -1.42 -7.76 19.70
N ARG A 85 -2.42 -6.88 19.75
CA ARG A 85 -3.73 -7.12 19.15
C ARG A 85 -3.70 -7.15 17.63
N ALA A 86 -2.70 -6.56 17.00
CA ALA A 86 -2.47 -6.57 15.56
C ALA A 86 -1.48 -7.66 15.10
N GLY A 87 -1.01 -8.51 16.01
CA GLY A 87 0.06 -9.47 15.73
C GLY A 87 1.44 -8.82 15.55
N LEU A 88 1.59 -7.54 15.95
CA LEU A 88 2.79 -6.73 15.75
C LEU A 88 3.69 -6.73 17.01
N PRO A 89 5.00 -6.44 16.85
CA PRO A 89 5.92 -6.36 17.97
C PRO A 89 5.58 -5.21 18.92
N GLU A 90 5.68 -5.48 20.22
CA GLU A 90 5.50 -4.43 21.23
C GLU A 90 6.58 -3.35 21.15
N VAL A 91 6.14 -2.11 21.30
CA VAL A 91 6.99 -0.92 21.28
C VAL A 91 6.37 0.15 22.18
N SER A 92 7.16 0.73 23.10
CA SER A 92 6.72 1.85 23.93
C SER A 92 6.64 3.14 23.10
N ARG A 93 5.96 4.17 23.61
CA ARG A 93 5.90 5.49 22.93
C ARG A 93 7.29 6.09 22.78
N GLU A 94 8.11 6.04 23.82
CA GLU A 94 9.47 6.57 23.82
C GLU A 94 10.39 5.79 22.87
N GLN A 95 10.26 4.46 22.84
CA GLN A 95 10.99 3.62 21.90
C GLN A 95 10.58 3.92 20.46
N ALA A 96 9.29 4.13 20.21
CA ALA A 96 8.78 4.44 18.88
C ALA A 96 9.26 5.82 18.38
N THR A 97 9.19 6.86 19.21
CA THR A 97 9.72 8.18 18.86
C THR A 97 11.20 8.11 18.51
N ARG A 98 12.00 7.41 19.34
CA ARG A 98 13.42 7.20 19.05
C ARG A 98 13.62 6.44 17.75
N TYR A 99 12.87 5.36 17.54
CA TYR A 99 12.96 4.52 16.35
C TYR A 99 12.71 5.32 15.07
N VAL A 100 11.63 6.12 15.04
CA VAL A 100 11.32 6.99 13.89
C VAL A 100 12.43 7.99 13.64
N GLU A 101 12.94 8.65 14.69
CA GLU A 101 14.03 9.63 14.55
C GLU A 101 15.32 8.98 13.98
N GLU A 102 15.67 7.79 14.49
CA GLU A 102 16.89 7.07 14.09
C GLU A 102 16.82 6.51 12.66
N HIS A 103 15.64 6.16 12.15
CA HIS A 103 15.51 5.41 10.90
C HIS A 103 14.89 6.21 9.74
N ARG A 104 14.27 7.37 9.99
CA ARG A 104 13.56 8.13 8.93
C ARG A 104 14.44 8.60 7.77
N SER A 105 15.77 8.68 7.95
CA SER A 105 16.69 9.01 6.85
C SER A 105 16.81 7.87 5.84
N ASP A 106 16.79 6.63 6.33
CA ASP A 106 17.05 5.43 5.54
C ASP A 106 15.75 4.71 5.17
N ARG A 107 14.64 5.06 5.86
CA ARG A 107 13.28 4.55 5.65
C ARG A 107 12.33 5.73 5.43
N PRO A 108 12.16 6.21 4.19
CA PRO A 108 11.47 7.47 3.90
C PRO A 108 9.99 7.46 4.32
N TRP A 109 9.36 6.30 4.38
CA TRP A 109 7.99 6.12 4.87
C TRP A 109 7.80 6.40 6.37
N LEU A 110 8.88 6.54 7.14
CA LEU A 110 8.79 6.98 8.54
C LEU A 110 8.74 8.52 8.66
N GLY A 111 9.14 9.25 7.61
CA GLY A 111 9.19 10.70 7.58
C GLY A 111 7.87 11.39 7.96
N PRO A 112 6.72 11.03 7.34
CA PRO A 112 5.43 11.66 7.62
C PRO A 112 4.96 11.54 9.08
N ALA A 113 5.45 10.53 9.80
CA ALA A 113 5.13 10.27 11.20
C ALA A 113 6.01 11.03 12.19
N ALA A 114 7.17 11.56 11.75
CA ALA A 114 8.19 12.11 12.64
C ALA A 114 7.70 13.32 13.46
N ASP A 115 6.81 14.13 12.90
CA ASP A 115 6.24 15.31 13.58
C ASP A 115 4.82 15.05 14.13
N ARG A 116 4.38 13.78 14.15
CA ARG A 116 3.06 13.36 14.65
C ARG A 116 3.08 13.08 16.15
N SER A 117 1.89 12.81 16.69
CA SER A 117 1.77 12.43 18.11
C SER A 117 2.60 11.19 18.44
N PRO A 118 3.13 11.06 19.69
CA PRO A 118 3.83 9.83 20.11
C PRO A 118 2.97 8.58 19.97
N GLU A 119 1.65 8.72 20.03
CA GLU A 119 0.69 7.65 19.79
C GLU A 119 0.70 7.18 18.33
N ALA A 120 0.70 8.12 17.38
CA ALA A 120 0.82 7.80 15.96
C ALA A 120 2.18 7.20 15.61
N GLN A 121 3.27 7.76 16.15
CA GLN A 121 4.61 7.21 15.99
C GLN A 121 4.70 5.77 16.50
N ARG A 122 4.02 5.45 17.61
CA ARG A 122 3.94 4.07 18.13
C ARG A 122 3.31 3.09 17.15
N ALA A 123 2.20 3.47 16.50
CA ALA A 123 1.57 2.65 15.49
C ALA A 123 2.48 2.44 14.27
N VAL A 124 3.09 3.52 13.77
CA VAL A 124 4.02 3.48 12.63
C VAL A 124 5.26 2.63 12.93
N ALA A 125 5.90 2.82 14.09
CA ALA A 125 7.06 2.02 14.48
C ALA A 125 6.71 0.53 14.66
N ALA A 126 5.52 0.20 15.17
CA ALA A 126 5.08 -1.19 15.29
C ALA A 126 4.89 -1.85 13.91
N LEU A 127 4.23 -1.13 12.97
CA LEU A 127 4.03 -1.56 11.59
C LEU A 127 5.36 -1.76 10.85
N ASP A 128 6.28 -0.81 10.97
CA ASP A 128 7.61 -0.88 10.34
C ASP A 128 8.53 -1.94 10.94
N ARG A 129 8.21 -2.44 12.15
CA ARG A 129 8.92 -3.56 12.77
C ARG A 129 8.26 -4.93 12.56
N GLY A 130 7.01 -4.93 12.08
CA GLY A 130 6.27 -6.13 11.66
C GLY A 130 6.87 -6.76 10.39
N GLU A 131 6.15 -7.67 9.77
CA GLU A 131 6.49 -8.31 8.50
C GLU A 131 5.65 -7.78 7.32
N GLY A 132 4.54 -7.09 7.59
CA GLY A 132 3.72 -6.43 6.59
C GLY A 132 4.40 -5.21 5.94
N HIS A 133 3.88 -4.79 4.79
CA HIS A 133 4.42 -3.71 3.96
C HIS A 133 3.41 -2.57 3.74
N ALA A 134 2.55 -2.30 4.73
CA ALA A 134 1.48 -1.30 4.60
C ALA A 134 2.03 0.13 4.46
N LEU A 135 3.08 0.48 5.21
CA LEU A 135 3.63 1.84 5.24
C LEU A 135 4.36 2.18 3.94
N GLU A 136 5.22 1.27 3.50
CA GLU A 136 6.13 1.47 2.37
C GLU A 136 5.38 1.72 1.06
N ARG A 137 4.13 1.24 0.95
CA ARG A 137 3.36 1.22 -0.29
C ARG A 137 2.04 2.02 -0.24
N HIS A 138 1.53 2.39 0.93
CA HIS A 138 0.16 2.93 1.06
C HIS A 138 -0.02 4.07 2.08
N GLU A 139 1.05 4.54 2.71
CA GLU A 139 1.01 5.64 3.69
C GLU A 139 1.49 6.97 3.08
N GLY A 140 1.21 8.08 3.76
CA GLY A 140 1.37 9.48 3.37
C GLY A 140 2.74 9.95 2.85
N TRP A 141 3.76 9.11 2.82
CA TRP A 141 4.99 9.41 2.07
C TRP A 141 4.82 9.24 0.55
N ILE A 142 3.84 8.42 0.13
CA ILE A 142 3.51 8.21 -1.28
C ILE A 142 2.96 9.53 -1.85
N THR A 143 3.77 10.20 -2.66
CA THR A 143 3.33 11.36 -3.44
C THR A 143 2.64 10.92 -4.72
N ALA A 144 1.93 11.85 -5.37
CA ALA A 144 1.37 11.59 -6.69
C ALA A 144 2.44 11.13 -7.70
N SER A 145 3.65 11.70 -7.66
CA SER A 145 4.75 11.27 -8.54
C SER A 145 5.17 9.83 -8.28
N VAL A 146 5.38 9.48 -7.00
CA VAL A 146 5.74 8.11 -6.59
C VAL A 146 4.66 7.11 -7.00
N ALA A 147 3.39 7.45 -6.81
CA ALA A 147 2.28 6.60 -7.21
C ALA A 147 2.21 6.38 -8.74
N ARG A 148 2.44 7.44 -9.53
CA ARG A 148 2.52 7.32 -10.99
C ARG A 148 3.71 6.45 -11.43
N GLU A 149 4.88 6.66 -10.84
CA GLU A 149 6.06 5.85 -11.15
C GLU A 149 5.85 4.37 -10.85
N ARG A 150 5.20 4.07 -9.73
CA ARG A 150 4.82 2.69 -9.37
C ARG A 150 3.87 2.07 -10.38
N LEU A 151 2.90 2.84 -10.89
CA LEU A 151 1.88 2.30 -11.80
C LEU A 151 2.31 2.27 -13.27
N GLU A 152 3.07 3.26 -13.75
CA GLU A 152 3.53 3.34 -15.14
C GLU A 152 4.81 2.54 -15.40
N TYR A 153 5.77 2.59 -14.47
CA TYR A 153 7.11 2.02 -14.65
C TYR A 153 7.39 0.85 -13.72
N LEU A 154 6.41 0.42 -12.91
CA LEU A 154 6.58 -0.66 -11.95
C LEU A 154 7.72 -0.39 -10.94
N ARG A 155 7.98 0.88 -10.63
CA ARG A 155 9.01 1.25 -9.64
C ARG A 155 8.45 1.06 -8.24
N ASP A 156 8.91 0.03 -7.53
CA ASP A 156 8.45 -0.25 -6.16
C ASP A 156 8.92 0.86 -5.21
N PRO A 157 8.01 1.59 -4.54
CA PRO A 157 8.40 2.63 -3.59
C PRO A 157 9.17 2.06 -2.38
N ALA A 158 9.01 0.78 -2.06
CA ALA A 158 9.76 0.11 -1.00
C ALA A 158 11.23 -0.18 -1.39
N GLN A 159 11.60 -0.08 -2.67
CA GLN A 159 12.96 -0.36 -3.14
C GLN A 159 13.86 0.86 -2.89
N LEU A 160 14.72 0.75 -1.88
CA LEU A 160 15.60 1.84 -1.43
C LEU A 160 16.80 2.06 -2.36
N ASP A 161 17.26 1.01 -3.05
CA ASP A 161 18.32 1.12 -4.05
C ASP A 161 17.75 1.75 -5.34
N ALA A 162 18.24 2.96 -5.67
CA ALA A 162 17.74 3.73 -6.79
C ALA A 162 17.93 3.02 -8.14
N ASP A 163 19.05 2.31 -8.31
CA ASP A 163 19.35 1.60 -9.56
C ASP A 163 18.46 0.36 -9.72
N LYS A 164 18.24 -0.39 -8.63
CA LYS A 164 17.28 -1.50 -8.61
C LYS A 164 15.86 -1.01 -8.87
N ARG A 165 15.48 0.10 -8.24
CA ARG A 165 14.15 0.71 -8.44
C ARG A 165 13.98 1.17 -9.88
N GLU A 166 14.98 1.79 -10.49
CA GLU A 166 14.93 2.19 -11.91
C GLU A 166 14.77 0.99 -12.85
N ARG A 167 15.34 -0.16 -12.49
CA ARG A 167 15.13 -1.44 -13.18
C ARG A 167 13.82 -2.15 -12.82
N ALA A 168 12.93 -1.49 -12.08
CA ALA A 168 11.66 -2.04 -11.61
C ALA A 168 11.83 -3.33 -10.78
N GLU A 169 12.96 -3.52 -10.10
CA GLU A 169 13.15 -4.65 -9.19
C GLU A 169 12.32 -4.48 -7.91
N ASP A 170 11.58 -5.52 -7.52
CA ASP A 170 10.76 -5.51 -6.29
C ASP A 170 11.65 -5.42 -5.05
N ALA A 171 11.18 -4.71 -4.02
CA ALA A 171 11.93 -4.54 -2.78
C ALA A 171 12.08 -5.83 -1.96
N TYR A 172 11.14 -6.77 -2.14
CA TYR A 172 11.03 -7.98 -1.33
C TYR A 172 11.20 -9.26 -2.15
N LYS A 173 11.37 -9.15 -3.47
CA LYS A 173 11.51 -10.30 -4.36
C LYS A 173 12.60 -10.01 -5.37
N GLU A 174 13.45 -10.98 -5.68
CA GLU A 174 14.49 -10.87 -6.71
C GLU A 174 13.91 -10.96 -8.13
N ARG A 175 12.81 -10.24 -8.38
CA ARG A 175 12.10 -10.21 -9.66
C ARG A 175 11.57 -8.80 -9.91
N MET A 176 11.11 -8.57 -11.12
CA MET A 176 10.41 -7.33 -11.46
C MET A 176 9.18 -7.16 -10.56
N HIS A 177 8.99 -5.94 -10.05
CA HIS A 177 7.82 -5.55 -9.28
C HIS A 177 6.57 -5.69 -10.13
N SER A 178 5.52 -6.20 -9.51
CA SER A 178 4.20 -6.32 -10.12
C SER A 178 3.24 -5.36 -9.43
N CYS A 179 2.63 -4.46 -10.19
CA CYS A 179 1.57 -3.60 -9.70
C CYS A 179 0.21 -4.04 -10.25
N GLY A 180 -0.85 -3.84 -9.48
CA GLY A 180 -2.22 -4.07 -9.93
C GLY A 180 -2.68 -3.04 -10.97
N GLU A 181 -3.98 -2.91 -11.13
CA GLU A 181 -4.60 -1.88 -11.98
C GLU A 181 -4.66 -0.52 -11.27
N TYR A 182 -4.47 -0.51 -9.96
CA TYR A 182 -4.62 0.66 -9.11
C TYR A 182 -3.39 0.81 -8.21
N VAL A 183 -3.01 2.06 -7.96
CA VAL A 183 -2.17 2.45 -6.83
C VAL A 183 -2.97 3.42 -5.99
N THR A 184 -3.25 3.04 -4.75
CA THR A 184 -4.05 3.84 -3.81
C THR A 184 -3.33 3.96 -2.47
N TRP A 185 -3.54 5.08 -1.79
CA TRP A 185 -2.89 5.38 -0.52
C TRP A 185 -3.73 6.35 0.31
N ILE A 186 -3.43 6.42 1.61
CA ILE A 186 -3.96 7.46 2.51
C ILE A 186 -2.84 8.50 2.69
N TRP A 187 -3.07 9.74 2.25
CA TRP A 187 -1.99 10.72 2.13
C TRP A 187 -1.60 11.41 3.45
N ASP A 188 -2.44 11.33 4.49
CA ASP A 188 -2.16 11.88 5.83
C ASP A 188 -1.85 10.76 6.82
N ALA A 189 -0.73 10.88 7.53
CA ALA A 189 -0.25 9.89 8.48
C ALA A 189 -1.22 9.62 9.65
N ASP A 190 -1.87 10.68 10.18
CA ASP A 190 -2.84 10.52 11.26
C ASP A 190 -4.12 9.84 10.76
N ALA A 191 -4.54 10.14 9.52
CA ALA A 191 -5.63 9.42 8.87
C ALA A 191 -5.28 7.95 8.66
N PHE A 192 -4.08 7.64 8.16
CA PHE A 192 -3.63 6.26 7.95
C PHE A 192 -3.61 5.49 9.28
N VAL A 193 -2.98 6.05 10.31
CA VAL A 193 -2.93 5.43 11.65
C VAL A 193 -4.34 5.24 12.21
N THR A 194 -5.22 6.23 12.08
CA THR A 194 -6.61 6.12 12.57
C THR A 194 -7.35 5.00 11.84
N ALA A 195 -7.23 4.91 10.51
CA ALA A 195 -7.84 3.86 9.72
C ALA A 195 -7.33 2.49 10.14
N PHE A 196 -6.02 2.35 10.32
CA PHE A 196 -5.40 1.11 10.77
C PHE A 196 -5.87 0.70 12.16
N VAL A 197 -5.73 1.58 13.16
CA VAL A 197 -6.02 1.28 14.57
C VAL A 197 -7.51 0.96 14.78
N ARG A 198 -8.42 1.69 14.12
CA ARG A 198 -9.85 1.38 14.19
C ARG A 198 -10.20 0.16 13.34
N GLY A 199 -9.48 -0.06 12.25
CA GLY A 199 -9.62 -1.19 11.34
C GLY A 199 -9.33 -2.52 12.00
N ILE A 200 -8.23 -2.63 12.74
CA ILE A 200 -7.86 -3.85 13.46
C ILE A 200 -8.85 -4.24 14.56
N GLU A 201 -9.75 -3.35 14.97
CA GLU A 201 -10.80 -3.63 15.96
C GLU A 201 -12.16 -3.97 15.30
N ARG A 202 -12.25 -3.98 13.98
CA ARG A 202 -13.48 -4.41 13.28
C ARG A 202 -13.64 -5.92 13.36
N PRO A 203 -14.87 -6.44 13.55
CA PRO A 203 -15.09 -7.88 13.72
C PRO A 203 -14.42 -8.75 12.66
N GLU A 204 -14.58 -8.39 11.38
CA GLU A 204 -14.01 -9.11 10.24
C GLU A 204 -12.46 -9.11 10.20
N VAL A 205 -11.83 -8.05 10.73
CA VAL A 205 -10.36 -7.95 10.83
C VAL A 205 -9.88 -8.69 12.09
N ARG A 206 -10.61 -8.58 13.20
CA ARG A 206 -10.34 -9.33 14.44
C ARG A 206 -10.41 -10.83 14.21
N ASP A 207 -11.42 -11.32 13.51
CA ASP A 207 -11.58 -12.74 13.21
C ASP A 207 -10.36 -13.32 12.48
N ALA A 208 -9.72 -12.53 11.60
CA ALA A 208 -8.50 -12.90 10.92
C ALA A 208 -7.27 -12.87 11.83
N LEU A 209 -7.10 -11.81 12.64
CA LEU A 209 -5.96 -11.63 13.54
C LEU A 209 -5.98 -12.59 14.74
N ASP A 210 -7.16 -12.92 15.25
CA ASP A 210 -7.36 -13.86 16.37
C ASP A 210 -7.31 -15.33 15.93
N ALA A 211 -7.23 -15.60 14.62
CA ALA A 211 -7.04 -16.96 14.11
C ALA A 211 -5.64 -17.47 14.44
N GLY A 212 -5.56 -18.67 15.03
CA GLY A 212 -4.28 -19.37 15.19
C GLY A 212 -3.66 -19.68 13.82
N TYR A 213 -2.33 -19.57 13.73
CA TYR A 213 -1.61 -19.89 12.50
C TYR A 213 -1.77 -21.37 12.13
N VAL A 214 -2.08 -21.62 10.86
CA VAL A 214 -2.14 -22.97 10.27
C VAL A 214 -1.38 -22.93 8.95
N PRO A 215 -0.28 -23.71 8.79
CA PRO A 215 0.48 -23.75 7.54
C PRO A 215 -0.41 -24.03 6.31
N GLY A 216 -0.24 -23.24 5.24
CA GLY A 216 -1.00 -23.35 3.99
C GLY A 216 -2.48 -22.91 4.09
N ARG A 217 -2.93 -22.40 5.24
CA ARG A 217 -4.28 -21.84 5.36
C ARG A 217 -4.31 -20.43 4.80
N PHE A 218 -5.16 -20.24 3.79
CA PHE A 218 -5.54 -18.91 3.33
C PHE A 218 -6.44 -18.21 4.36
N VAL A 219 -6.11 -16.96 4.69
CA VAL A 219 -6.95 -16.06 5.49
C VAL A 219 -7.51 -15.00 4.56
N PRO A 220 -8.85 -14.93 4.37
CA PRO A 220 -9.46 -13.92 3.52
C PRO A 220 -9.12 -12.51 3.98
N GLY A 221 -8.96 -11.59 3.04
CA GLY A 221 -8.93 -10.16 3.34
C GLY A 221 -10.27 -9.67 3.89
N ALA A 222 -10.24 -8.53 4.56
CA ALA A 222 -11.40 -7.86 5.13
C ALA A 222 -11.54 -6.45 4.54
N SER A 223 -12.76 -6.06 4.22
CA SER A 223 -13.08 -4.76 3.62
C SER A 223 -13.97 -3.96 4.57
N VAL A 224 -13.47 -2.83 5.06
CA VAL A 224 -14.20 -1.99 6.03
C VAL A 224 -14.55 -0.66 5.37
N PRO A 225 -15.79 -0.16 5.44
CA PRO A 225 -16.14 1.14 4.87
C PRO A 225 -15.26 2.28 5.41
N ILE A 226 -14.73 3.12 4.51
CA ILE A 226 -13.88 4.27 4.89
C ILE A 226 -14.59 5.16 5.90
N LYS A 227 -15.89 5.38 5.71
CA LYS A 227 -16.72 6.21 6.60
C LYS A 227 -16.80 5.69 8.03
N GLU A 228 -16.69 4.37 8.23
CA GLU A 228 -16.72 3.77 9.56
C GLU A 228 -15.40 4.01 10.29
N LEU A 229 -14.29 4.06 9.56
CA LEU A 229 -12.94 4.22 10.09
C LEU A 229 -12.47 5.67 10.22
N LEU A 230 -12.86 6.53 9.28
CA LEU A 230 -12.36 7.90 9.17
C LEU A 230 -13.45 8.97 9.26
N GLY A 231 -14.71 8.55 9.41
CA GLY A 231 -15.87 9.43 9.37
C GLY A 231 -16.35 9.78 7.97
N PRO A 232 -17.48 10.51 7.83
CA PRO A 232 -18.13 10.76 6.54
C PRO A 232 -17.19 11.36 5.47
N ASP A 233 -16.33 12.29 5.88
CA ASP A 233 -15.36 12.96 5.00
C ASP A 233 -14.01 12.24 4.88
N GLY A 234 -13.87 11.06 5.48
CA GLY A 234 -12.61 10.32 5.54
C GLY A 234 -12.03 9.97 4.17
N HIS A 235 -12.89 9.80 3.17
CA HIS A 235 -12.51 9.54 1.79
C HIS A 235 -11.65 10.63 1.16
N ARG A 236 -11.72 11.87 1.67
CA ARG A 236 -10.89 13.01 1.21
C ARG A 236 -9.40 12.86 1.57
N PHE A 237 -9.09 11.90 2.44
CA PHE A 237 -7.71 11.56 2.82
C PHE A 237 -7.15 10.40 1.97
N CYS A 238 -7.95 9.85 1.06
CA CYS A 238 -7.57 8.79 0.16
C CYS A 238 -7.24 9.38 -1.22
N ALA A 239 -6.25 8.82 -1.89
CA ALA A 239 -5.88 9.19 -3.24
C ALA A 239 -5.44 7.95 -4.03
N GLY A 240 -5.47 8.06 -5.35
CA GLY A 240 -5.03 6.95 -6.19
C GLY A 240 -4.99 7.28 -7.67
N PHE A 241 -4.35 6.38 -8.41
CA PHE A 241 -4.37 6.33 -9.86
C PHE A 241 -4.87 4.96 -10.31
N ARG A 242 -5.55 4.94 -11.46
CA ARG A 242 -5.94 3.71 -12.16
C ARG A 242 -5.28 3.63 -13.53
N LEU A 243 -4.93 2.41 -13.93
CA LEU A 243 -4.47 2.07 -15.26
C LEU A 243 -5.68 2.07 -16.20
N LEU A 244 -5.51 2.64 -17.39
CA LEU A 244 -6.55 2.67 -18.42
C LEU A 244 -6.45 1.47 -19.34
N GLU A 245 -7.62 0.95 -19.73
CA GLU A 245 -7.74 -0.15 -20.68
C GLU A 245 -7.06 0.16 -22.02
N VAL A 246 -6.41 -0.85 -22.59
CA VAL A 246 -5.86 -0.80 -23.95
C VAL A 246 -6.76 -1.66 -24.83
N GLY A 247 -7.39 -1.04 -25.84
CA GLY A 247 -8.33 -1.74 -26.72
C GLY A 247 -9.56 -2.31 -26.00
N GLY A 248 -9.95 -1.73 -24.86
CA GLY A 248 -11.07 -2.22 -24.03
C GLY A 248 -10.73 -3.44 -23.16
N SER A 249 -9.44 -3.68 -22.87
CA SER A 249 -9.00 -4.77 -22.00
C SER A 249 -7.98 -4.29 -20.96
N MET A 250 -8.26 -4.59 -19.69
CA MET A 250 -7.31 -4.40 -18.58
C MET A 250 -6.14 -5.38 -18.62
N GLU A 251 -6.35 -6.59 -19.15
CA GLU A 251 -5.26 -7.55 -19.37
C GLU A 251 -4.25 -7.00 -20.39
N ALA A 252 -4.74 -6.51 -21.53
CA ALA A 252 -3.88 -5.88 -22.54
C ALA A 252 -3.18 -4.62 -22.01
N ALA A 253 -3.83 -3.87 -21.10
CA ALA A 253 -3.20 -2.72 -20.45
C ALA A 253 -2.04 -3.13 -19.54
N ARG A 254 -2.18 -4.21 -18.77
CA ARG A 254 -1.10 -4.77 -17.93
C ARG A 254 0.06 -5.27 -18.78
N ASP A 255 -0.22 -6.07 -19.82
CA ASP A 255 0.81 -6.59 -20.73
C ASP A 255 1.59 -5.45 -21.39
N CYS A 256 0.87 -4.40 -21.85
CA CYS A 256 1.47 -3.21 -22.42
C CYS A 256 2.37 -2.48 -21.42
N ARG A 257 1.91 -2.28 -20.18
CA ARG A 257 2.71 -1.67 -19.10
C ARG A 257 3.94 -2.51 -18.78
N ASP A 258 3.80 -3.82 -18.65
CA ASP A 258 4.90 -4.70 -18.26
C ASP A 258 6.00 -4.70 -19.34
N ALA A 259 5.62 -4.77 -20.62
CA ALA A 259 6.55 -4.62 -21.75
C ALA A 259 7.20 -3.22 -21.80
N TRP A 260 6.42 -2.16 -21.54
CA TRP A 260 6.91 -0.78 -21.45
C TRP A 260 7.97 -0.63 -20.34
N ALA A 261 7.65 -1.10 -19.14
CA ALA A 261 8.53 -1.02 -17.99
C ALA A 261 9.79 -1.88 -18.19
N GLU A 262 9.68 -3.07 -18.80
CA GLU A 262 10.83 -3.92 -19.12
C GLU A 262 11.78 -3.28 -20.14
N ALA A 263 11.25 -2.60 -21.16
CA ALA A 263 12.05 -1.85 -22.12
C ALA A 263 12.85 -0.73 -21.43
N HIS A 264 12.17 0.07 -20.61
CA HIS A 264 12.80 1.13 -19.81
C HIS A 264 13.86 0.60 -18.84
N ALA A 265 13.56 -0.46 -18.10
CA ALA A 265 14.49 -1.10 -17.16
C ALA A 265 15.79 -1.60 -17.85
N LYS A 266 15.72 -1.88 -19.16
CA LYS A 266 16.86 -2.32 -19.98
C LYS A 266 17.51 -1.17 -20.78
N GLY A 267 17.10 0.08 -20.56
CA GLY A 267 17.58 1.25 -21.30
C GLY A 267 17.25 1.20 -22.80
N ARG A 268 16.17 0.51 -23.18
CA ARG A 268 15.69 0.39 -24.56
C ARG A 268 14.49 1.29 -24.80
N GLU A 269 14.33 1.73 -26.04
CA GLU A 269 13.08 2.36 -26.48
C GLU A 269 11.96 1.31 -26.49
N PRO A 270 10.79 1.57 -25.86
CA PRO A 270 9.65 0.66 -25.91
C PRO A 270 9.05 0.57 -27.32
N ASP A 271 8.66 -0.64 -27.73
CA ASP A 271 7.92 -0.91 -28.98
C ASP A 271 6.40 -0.91 -28.77
N VAL A 272 5.95 -0.72 -27.54
CA VAL A 272 4.55 -0.58 -27.12
C VAL A 272 4.24 0.87 -26.76
N LEU A 273 2.95 1.22 -26.71
CA LEU A 273 2.52 2.55 -26.27
C LEU A 273 2.80 2.75 -24.78
N LYS A 274 3.08 4.00 -24.40
CA LYS A 274 3.15 4.36 -22.99
C LYS A 274 1.83 3.97 -22.28
N PRO A 275 1.87 3.25 -21.14
CA PRO A 275 0.67 2.97 -20.37
C PRO A 275 0.01 4.29 -19.95
N ARG A 276 -1.31 4.35 -20.11
CA ARG A 276 -2.09 5.53 -19.69
C ARG A 276 -2.67 5.26 -18.32
N ILE A 277 -2.60 6.27 -17.47
CA ILE A 277 -3.19 6.26 -16.14
C ILE A 277 -4.02 7.52 -15.94
N GLU A 278 -4.97 7.48 -15.02
CA GLU A 278 -5.71 8.67 -14.60
C GLU A 278 -5.96 8.67 -13.09
N PRO A 279 -6.12 9.85 -12.47
CA PRO A 279 -6.52 9.95 -11.07
C PRO A 279 -7.85 9.24 -10.83
N ILE A 280 -8.01 8.70 -9.63
CA ILE A 280 -9.32 8.22 -9.15
C ILE A 280 -10.10 9.43 -8.63
N ASP A 281 -11.26 9.69 -9.22
CA ASP A 281 -12.05 10.90 -8.94
C ASP A 281 -12.52 10.99 -7.48
N SER A 282 -12.91 9.86 -6.89
CA SER A 282 -13.38 9.83 -5.50
C SER A 282 -13.24 8.44 -4.87
N PHE A 283 -13.05 8.45 -3.55
CA PHE A 283 -13.14 7.29 -2.67
C PHE A 283 -14.43 7.32 -1.82
N GLU A 284 -15.34 8.24 -2.08
CA GLU A 284 -16.63 8.31 -1.38
C GLU A 284 -17.39 6.99 -1.57
N GLY A 285 -17.87 6.41 -0.46
CA GLY A 285 -18.51 5.08 -0.49
C GLY A 285 -17.54 3.89 -0.63
N GLY A 286 -16.22 4.14 -0.73
CA GLY A 286 -15.18 3.13 -0.76
C GLY A 286 -14.88 2.46 0.60
N THR A 287 -13.91 1.55 0.57
CA THR A 287 -13.47 0.72 1.70
C THR A 287 -11.98 0.88 1.97
N ILE A 288 -11.55 0.54 3.18
CA ILE A 288 -10.16 0.20 3.48
C ILE A 288 -10.07 -1.31 3.49
N GLU A 289 -9.17 -1.84 2.66
CA GLU A 289 -8.87 -3.26 2.59
C GLU A 289 -7.79 -3.62 3.60
N PHE A 290 -7.92 -4.80 4.21
CA PHE A 290 -6.95 -5.39 5.13
C PHE A 290 -6.62 -6.79 4.63
N PHE A 291 -5.35 -7.04 4.33
CA PHE A 291 -4.85 -8.38 4.00
C PHE A 291 -3.90 -8.87 5.06
N PHE A 292 -3.88 -10.18 5.26
CA PHE A 292 -3.20 -10.81 6.39
C PHE A 292 -2.07 -11.71 5.91
N ARG A 293 -1.05 -11.83 6.75
CA ARG A 293 0.02 -12.82 6.60
C ARG A 293 0.34 -13.43 7.97
N PRO A 294 1.00 -14.60 8.03
CA PRO A 294 1.53 -15.11 9.27
C PRO A 294 2.45 -14.07 9.91
N ASN A 295 2.32 -13.87 11.23
CA ASN A 295 3.24 -13.03 11.99
C ASN A 295 4.64 -13.68 12.07
N ARG A 296 5.65 -12.92 12.48
CA ARG A 296 7.05 -13.38 12.56
C ARG A 296 7.21 -14.71 13.31
N ASP A 297 6.54 -14.84 14.45
CA ASP A 297 6.64 -16.03 15.30
C ASP A 297 5.77 -17.21 14.82
N ARG A 298 4.99 -17.03 13.75
CA ARG A 298 4.05 -18.01 13.20
C ARG A 298 3.09 -18.57 14.26
N THR A 299 2.65 -17.72 15.18
CA THR A 299 1.66 -18.04 16.21
C THR A 299 0.25 -17.60 15.82
N GLY A 300 0.14 -16.62 14.93
CA GLY A 300 -1.10 -16.07 14.40
C GLY A 300 -0.85 -15.29 13.13
N TYR A 301 -1.64 -14.25 12.91
CA TYR A 301 -1.54 -13.38 11.74
C TYR A 301 -1.32 -11.93 12.14
N GLU A 302 -0.77 -11.16 11.22
CA GLU A 302 -0.68 -9.71 11.27
C GLU A 302 -1.19 -9.12 9.96
N VAL A 303 -1.42 -7.82 9.92
CA VAL A 303 -1.81 -7.12 8.69
C VAL A 303 -0.59 -7.03 7.76
N ASN A 304 -0.64 -7.75 6.64
CA ASN A 304 0.35 -7.68 5.59
C ASN A 304 0.31 -6.33 4.87
N THR A 305 -0.89 -5.89 4.49
CA THR A 305 -1.07 -4.60 3.82
C THR A 305 -2.45 -4.05 4.07
N THR A 306 -2.56 -2.72 4.01
CA THR A 306 -3.84 -2.02 4.04
C THR A 306 -3.82 -0.84 3.09
N TYR A 307 -4.93 -0.62 2.38
CA TYR A 307 -5.04 0.45 1.39
C TYR A 307 -6.50 0.82 1.13
N PRO A 308 -6.79 2.05 0.68
CA PRO A 308 -8.14 2.44 0.32
C PRO A 308 -8.53 1.89 -1.06
N GLU A 309 -9.77 1.45 -1.19
CA GLU A 309 -10.36 0.89 -2.40
C GLU A 309 -11.59 1.74 -2.80
N PRO A 310 -11.63 2.30 -4.02
CA PRO A 310 -12.78 3.08 -4.49
C PRO A 310 -14.02 2.19 -4.73
N PRO A 311 -15.24 2.78 -4.72
CA PRO A 311 -16.49 2.02 -4.84
C PRO A 311 -16.68 1.33 -6.21
N ASP A 312 -16.08 1.89 -7.26
CA ASP A 312 -16.34 1.47 -8.65
C ASP A 312 -15.47 0.31 -9.12
N ARG A 313 -14.63 -0.26 -8.25
CA ARG A 313 -13.90 -1.46 -8.61
C ARG A 313 -14.84 -2.67 -8.51
N PRO A 314 -15.11 -3.41 -9.61
CA PRO A 314 -15.77 -4.70 -9.48
C PRO A 314 -14.91 -5.54 -8.55
N ARG A 315 -15.48 -5.99 -7.42
CA ARG A 315 -14.77 -6.77 -6.38
C ARG A 315 -14.00 -7.90 -7.06
N SER A 316 -12.72 -7.66 -7.30
CA SER A 316 -11.82 -8.68 -7.81
C SER A 316 -11.64 -9.59 -6.61
N GLN A 317 -12.04 -10.85 -6.74
CA GLN A 317 -11.52 -11.86 -5.84
C GLN A 317 -10.01 -11.89 -6.11
N CYS A 318 -9.24 -11.06 -5.38
CA CYS A 318 -7.79 -11.13 -5.39
C CYS A 318 -7.43 -12.45 -4.72
N ALA A 319 -7.41 -13.53 -5.52
CA ALA A 319 -6.60 -14.69 -5.24
C ALA A 319 -5.14 -14.24 -5.34
N SER A 320 -4.43 -14.48 -4.26
CA SER A 320 -3.03 -14.25 -3.95
C SER A 320 -2.08 -14.29 -5.16
N SER A 321 -1.12 -13.37 -5.19
CA SER A 321 0.12 -13.43 -5.99
C SER A 321 1.36 -13.35 -5.11
#